data_AF-A0A6I1GJB8-F1
#
_entry.id   AF-A0A6I1GJB8-F1
#
_cell.length_a   1.000
_cell.length_b   1.000
_cell.length_c   1.000
_cell.angle_alpha   90.00
_cell.angle_beta   90.00
_cell.angle_gamma   90.00
#
_symmetry.space_group_name_H-M   'P 1'
#
loop_
_entity.id
_entity.type
_entity.pdbx_description
1 polymer ?
#
loop_
_entity_poly.entity_id
_entity_poly.type
_entity_poly.pdbx_seq_one_letter_code
_entity_poly.pdbx_strand_id
1 'polypeptide(L)'
;MAEPDWSDYEAAVRDEIGVPAGDEERIRRAIASAMAYVTGAIGGYTVSDTVRADCVAACAADLYNMRDARLGVMNVADGTLEPFRISSDPLRSVWQKLNAAGVPTGGMVIA
;
A
#
# COMPACT_ATOMS: atom_id res chain seq x y z
N MET A 1 13.38 4.30 -21.02
CA MET A 1 12.12 4.22 -20.25
C MET A 1 12.31 5.17 -19.09
N ALA A 2 11.53 6.25 -18.99
CA ALA A 2 11.59 7.10 -17.80
C ALA A 2 11.18 6.25 -16.59
N GLU A 3 11.91 6.35 -15.48
CA GLU A 3 11.42 5.76 -14.23
C GLU A 3 10.13 6.49 -13.85
N PRO A 4 9.05 5.76 -13.47
CA PRO A 4 7.80 6.40 -13.10
C PRO A 4 8.04 7.34 -11.91
N ASP A 5 7.51 8.55 -11.99
CA ASP A 5 7.61 9.54 -10.92
C ASP A 5 6.47 9.34 -9.92
N TRP A 6 6.64 9.81 -8.68
CA TRP A 6 5.59 9.71 -7.67
C TRP A 6 4.30 10.45 -8.11
N SER A 7 4.43 11.50 -8.92
CA SER A 7 3.31 12.26 -9.46
C SER A 7 2.42 11.42 -10.39
N ASP A 8 2.95 10.38 -11.03
CA ASP A 8 2.19 9.47 -11.89
C ASP A 8 1.12 8.67 -11.10
N TYR A 9 1.31 8.51 -9.79
CA TYR A 9 0.40 7.76 -8.92
C TYR A 9 -0.47 8.63 -8.01
N GLU A 10 -0.21 9.94 -7.96
CA GLU A 10 -0.85 10.84 -6.98
C GLU A 10 -2.38 10.84 -7.09
N ALA A 11 -2.90 10.95 -8.31
CA ALA A 11 -4.35 11.00 -8.54
C ALA A 11 -5.05 9.72 -8.06
N ALA A 12 -4.47 8.55 -8.39
CA ALA A 12 -5.01 7.26 -7.98
C ALA A 12 -4.97 7.08 -6.44
N VAL A 13 -3.87 7.48 -5.81
CA VAL A 13 -3.75 7.41 -4.34
C VAL A 13 -4.73 8.35 -3.65
N ARG A 14 -4.93 9.56 -4.16
CA ARG A 14 -5.90 10.53 -3.60
C ARG A 14 -7.33 10.02 -3.68
N ASP A 15 -7.69 9.38 -4.79
CA ASP A 15 -8.99 8.71 -4.96
C ASP A 15 -9.16 7.58 -3.93
N GLU A 16 -8.15 6.71 -3.82
CA GLU A 16 -8.15 5.56 -2.89
C GLU A 16 -8.28 5.99 -1.40
N ILE A 17 -7.59 7.06 -0.98
CA ILE A 17 -7.63 7.56 0.41
C ILE A 17 -8.76 8.56 0.69
N GLY A 18 -9.50 9.00 -0.33
CA GLY A 18 -10.56 10.00 -0.20
C GLY A 18 -10.08 11.40 0.20
N VAL A 19 -8.85 11.79 -0.15
CA VAL A 19 -8.26 13.12 0.17
C VAL A 19 -8.04 13.92 -1.12
N PRO A 20 -9.00 14.79 -1.50
CA PRO A 20 -8.97 15.47 -2.79
C PRO A 20 -7.91 16.58 -2.90
N ALA A 21 -7.45 17.15 -1.78
CA ALA A 21 -6.44 18.22 -1.75
C ALA A 21 -5.69 18.26 -0.42
N GLY A 22 -4.50 18.88 -0.41
CA GLY A 22 -3.64 18.97 0.78
C GLY A 22 -2.77 17.71 0.99
N ASP A 23 -1.98 17.72 2.08
CA ASP A 23 -1.12 16.60 2.51
C ASP A 23 -0.11 16.07 1.46
N GLU A 24 0.26 16.90 0.48
CA GLU A 24 1.17 16.55 -0.64
C GLU A 24 2.45 15.86 -0.17
N GLU A 25 3.15 16.42 0.81
CA GLU A 25 4.39 15.84 1.32
C GLU A 25 4.19 14.46 1.98
N ARG A 26 3.04 14.24 2.62
CA ARG A 26 2.70 12.94 3.21
C ARG A 26 2.37 11.91 2.13
N ILE A 27 1.57 12.31 1.14
CA ILE A 27 1.18 11.47 0.01
C ILE A 27 2.41 11.10 -0.82
N ARG A 28 3.27 12.08 -1.15
CA ARG A 28 4.55 11.87 -1.84
C ARG A 28 5.44 10.86 -1.12
N ARG A 29 5.61 10.97 0.21
CA ARG A 29 6.41 9.99 0.99
C ARG A 29 5.81 8.59 0.97
N ALA A 30 4.48 8.48 1.04
CA ALA A 30 3.79 7.20 1.00
C ALA A 30 3.98 6.53 -0.38
N ILE A 31 3.80 7.29 -1.47
CA ILE A 31 4.00 6.81 -2.85
C ILE A 31 5.45 6.37 -3.07
N ALA A 32 6.43 7.19 -2.66
CA ALA A 32 7.85 6.84 -2.83
C ALA A 32 8.22 5.53 -2.10
N SER A 33 7.69 5.34 -0.89
CA SER A 33 7.89 4.11 -0.11
C SER A 33 7.19 2.92 -0.77
N ALA A 34 5.96 3.10 -1.23
CA ALA A 34 5.18 2.07 -1.92
C ALA A 34 5.88 1.61 -3.21
N MET A 35 6.39 2.54 -4.02
CA MET A 35 7.17 2.21 -5.22
C MET A 35 8.38 1.33 -4.89
N ALA A 36 9.12 1.65 -3.82
CA ALA A 36 10.27 0.85 -3.39
C ALA A 36 9.85 -0.56 -2.93
N TYR A 37 8.81 -0.68 -2.10
CA TYR A 37 8.32 -1.97 -1.62
C TYR A 37 7.76 -2.85 -2.74
N VAL A 38 6.92 -2.29 -3.61
CA VAL A 38 6.32 -3.03 -4.73
C VAL A 38 7.40 -3.45 -5.73
N THR A 39 8.37 -2.59 -6.03
CA THR A 39 9.49 -2.95 -6.91
C THR A 39 10.33 -4.08 -6.30
N GLY A 40 10.63 -4.02 -5.00
CA GLY A 40 11.32 -5.09 -4.29
C GLY A 40 10.53 -6.41 -4.28
N ALA A 41 9.21 -6.34 -4.12
CA ALA A 41 8.32 -7.50 -4.11
C ALA A 41 8.16 -8.16 -5.49
N ILE A 42 8.10 -7.35 -6.55
CA ILE A 42 8.11 -7.84 -7.94
C ILE A 42 9.45 -8.50 -8.26
N GLY A 43 10.56 -7.96 -7.77
CA GLY A 43 11.89 -8.54 -7.98
C GLY A 43 12.21 -8.71 -9.47
N GLY A 44 12.56 -9.93 -9.87
CA GLY A 44 12.87 -10.28 -11.27
C GLY A 44 11.66 -10.67 -12.12
N TYR A 45 10.45 -10.68 -11.56
CA TYR A 45 9.24 -11.06 -12.29
C TYR A 45 8.76 -9.92 -13.19
N THR A 46 8.13 -10.27 -14.31
CA THR A 46 7.50 -9.28 -15.19
C THR A 46 6.01 -9.22 -14.86
N VAL A 47 5.53 -8.03 -14.53
CA VAL A 47 4.11 -7.72 -14.35
C VAL A 47 3.71 -6.60 -15.30
N SER A 48 2.43 -6.52 -15.66
CA SER A 48 1.94 -5.40 -16.45
C SER A 48 2.04 -4.07 -15.68
N ASP A 49 2.22 -2.97 -16.40
CA ASP A 49 2.26 -1.64 -15.79
C ASP A 49 0.97 -1.31 -15.04
N THR A 50 -0.19 -1.77 -15.53
CA THR A 50 -1.48 -1.62 -14.86
C THR A 50 -1.50 -2.31 -13.49
N VAL A 51 -1.00 -3.55 -13.40
CA VAL A 51 -0.91 -4.28 -12.13
C VAL A 51 0.08 -3.59 -11.19
N ARG A 52 1.21 -3.12 -11.71
CA ARG A 52 2.20 -2.39 -10.92
C ARG A 52 1.60 -1.11 -10.32
N ALA A 53 0.89 -0.32 -11.14
CA ALA A 53 0.25 0.91 -10.70
C ALA A 53 -0.82 0.65 -9.63
N ASP A 54 -1.66 -0.37 -9.81
CA ASP A 54 -2.68 -0.79 -8.84
C ASP A 54 -2.05 -1.27 -7.50
N CYS A 55 -0.91 -1.96 -7.57
CA CYS A 55 -0.16 -2.37 -6.38
C CYS A 55 0.47 -1.18 -5.65
N VAL A 56 1.04 -0.22 -6.39
CA VAL A 56 1.65 1.00 -5.80
C VAL A 56 0.59 1.86 -5.14
N ALA A 57 -0.56 2.07 -5.79
CA ALA A 57 -1.65 2.87 -5.25
C ALA A 57 -2.20 2.29 -3.93
N ALA A 58 -2.50 0.98 -3.92
CA ALA A 58 -2.99 0.29 -2.72
C ALA A 58 -1.96 0.32 -1.57
N CYS A 59 -0.68 0.05 -1.87
CA CYS A 59 0.39 0.11 -0.86
C CYS A 59 0.57 1.52 -0.28
N ALA A 60 0.50 2.54 -1.14
CA ALA A 60 0.62 3.94 -0.70
C ALA A 60 -0.56 4.34 0.20
N ALA A 61 -1.78 3.92 -0.14
CA ALA A 61 -2.96 4.15 0.69
C ALA A 61 -2.85 3.47 2.06
N ASP A 62 -2.39 2.21 2.10
CA ASP A 62 -2.13 1.49 3.35
C ASP A 62 -1.08 2.21 4.20
N LEU A 63 0.04 2.63 3.62
CA LEU A 63 1.08 3.38 4.32
C LEU A 63 0.58 4.72 4.87
N TYR A 64 -0.27 5.41 4.10
CA TYR A 64 -0.92 6.64 4.53
C TYR A 64 -1.81 6.40 5.76
N ASN A 65 -2.65 5.36 5.71
CA ASN A 65 -3.61 5.01 6.74
C ASN A 65 -2.97 4.38 7.99
N MET A 66 -1.89 3.60 7.85
CA MET A 66 -1.15 3.04 8.99
C MET A 66 -0.59 4.12 9.93
N ARG A 67 -0.24 5.28 9.38
CA ARG A 67 0.22 6.42 10.18
C ARG A 67 -0.90 7.01 11.02
N ASP A 68 -2.15 6.93 10.55
CA ASP A 68 -3.35 7.35 11.27
C ASP A 68 -3.78 6.30 12.30
N ALA A 69 -3.74 5.02 11.92
CA ALA A 69 -4.05 3.88 12.79
C ALA A 69 -3.13 3.79 14.02
N ARG A 70 -1.85 4.18 13.90
CA ARG A 70 -0.92 4.31 15.05
C ARG A 70 -1.36 5.37 16.06
N LEU A 71 -2.26 6.28 15.68
CA LEU A 71 -2.80 7.34 16.53
C LEU A 71 -4.21 7.03 17.06
N GLY A 72 -4.75 5.84 16.79
CA GLY A 72 -5.91 5.29 17.48
C GLY A 72 -7.24 5.46 16.75
N VAL A 73 -7.52 4.56 15.80
CA VAL A 73 -8.92 4.33 15.36
C VAL A 73 -9.56 3.37 16.38
N MET A 74 -10.15 3.92 17.44
CA MET A 74 -11.05 3.19 18.33
C MET A 74 -12.49 3.35 17.83
N ASN A 75 -13.08 2.29 17.27
CA ASN A 75 -14.53 2.24 17.10
C ASN A 75 -15.17 2.01 18.48
N VAL A 76 -15.91 2.99 19.01
CA VAL A 76 -16.60 2.91 20.30
C VAL A 76 -18.04 2.45 20.05
N ALA A 77 -18.24 1.15 19.90
CA ALA A 77 -19.57 0.55 19.94
C ALA A 77 -19.48 -0.83 20.60
N ASP A 78 -19.99 -0.90 21.83
CA ASP A 78 -20.16 -2.09 22.66
C ASP A 78 -18.89 -2.65 23.35
N GLY A 79 -18.93 -2.73 24.68
CA GLY A 79 -17.81 -2.86 25.63
C GLY A 79 -17.00 -4.16 25.63
N THR A 80 -16.90 -4.83 24.48
CA THR A 80 -16.07 -6.02 24.25
C THR A 80 -15.18 -5.78 23.02
N LEU A 81 -14.17 -4.91 23.17
CA LEU A 81 -13.21 -4.65 22.10
C LEU A 81 -11.93 -5.46 22.31
N GLU A 82 -11.75 -6.49 21.49
CA GLU A 82 -10.41 -6.98 21.20
C GLU A 82 -9.76 -6.04 20.19
N PRO A 83 -8.52 -5.57 20.41
CA PRO A 83 -7.84 -4.70 19.47
C PRO A 83 -7.65 -5.44 18.14
N PHE A 84 -8.32 -5.00 17.08
CA PHE A 84 -7.99 -5.45 15.72
C PHE A 84 -6.55 -5.02 15.43
N ARG A 85 -5.63 -5.98 15.41
CA ARG A 85 -4.27 -5.71 14.95
C ARG A 85 -4.31 -5.47 13.45
N ILE A 86 -4.26 -4.20 13.07
CA ILE A 86 -3.93 -3.82 11.70
C ILE A 86 -2.54 -4.39 11.41
N SER A 87 -2.45 -5.16 10.32
CA SER A 87 -1.18 -5.76 9.91
C SER A 87 -0.15 -4.64 9.76
N SER A 88 1.02 -4.79 10.38
CA SER A 88 2.13 -3.87 10.19
C SER A 88 2.86 -4.09 8.87
N ASP A 89 2.43 -5.07 8.07
CA ASP A 89 3.04 -5.37 6.80
C ASP A 89 2.50 -4.43 5.71
N PRO A 90 3.35 -3.55 5.14
CA PRO A 90 2.92 -2.57 4.14
C PRO A 90 2.48 -3.21 2.80
N LEU A 91 2.75 -4.51 2.58
CA LEU A 91 2.39 -5.23 1.36
C LEU A 91 1.19 -6.15 1.53
N ARG A 92 0.51 -6.11 2.68
CA ARG A 92 -0.59 -7.04 3.00
C ARG A 92 -1.70 -7.05 1.94
N SER A 93 -2.12 -5.88 1.47
CA SER A 93 -3.13 -5.71 0.41
C SER A 93 -2.61 -6.06 -0.99
N VAL A 94 -1.30 -5.98 -1.18
CA VAL A 94 -0.61 -6.14 -2.47
C VAL A 94 -0.36 -7.61 -2.82
N TRP A 95 -0.13 -8.47 -1.83
CA TRP A 95 0.26 -9.87 -2.09
C TRP A 95 -0.74 -10.65 -2.93
N GLN A 96 -2.04 -10.47 -2.71
CA GLN A 96 -3.05 -11.17 -3.50
C GLN A 96 -3.02 -10.71 -4.96
N LYS A 97 -2.79 -9.41 -5.20
CA LYS A 97 -2.66 -8.82 -6.53
C LYS A 97 -1.41 -9.35 -7.26
N LEU A 98 -0.27 -9.37 -6.58
CA LEU A 98 0.99 -9.89 -7.12
C LEU A 98 0.94 -11.40 -7.38
N ASN A 99 0.32 -12.17 -6.49
CA ASN A 99 0.13 -13.61 -6.68
C ASN A 99 -0.74 -13.90 -7.92
N ALA A 100 -1.85 -13.17 -8.08
CA ALA A 100 -2.69 -13.27 -9.28
C ALA A 100 -1.92 -12.90 -10.58
N ALA A 101 -0.92 -12.03 -10.48
CA ALA A 101 -0.04 -11.66 -11.58
C ALA A 101 1.14 -12.63 -11.80
N GLY A 102 1.20 -13.75 -11.07
CA GLY A 102 2.24 -14.77 -11.20
C GLY A 102 3.52 -14.48 -10.41
N VAL A 103 3.53 -13.49 -9.53
CA VAL A 103 4.65 -13.22 -8.61
C VAL A 103 4.41 -13.99 -7.31
N PRO A 104 5.21 -15.01 -6.98
CA PRO A 104 5.06 -15.78 -5.75
C PRO A 104 5.43 -14.90 -4.55
N THR A 105 4.43 -14.25 -3.98
CA THR A 105 4.54 -13.36 -2.82
C THR A 105 3.63 -13.84 -1.70
N GLY A 106 3.97 -13.51 -0.45
CA GLY A 106 3.20 -13.95 0.73
C GLY A 106 3.48 -15.38 1.18
N GLY A 107 4.62 -15.97 0.77
CA GLY A 107 5.10 -17.22 1.37
C GLY A 107 5.31 -16.99 2.86
N MET A 108 4.60 -17.75 3.69
CA MET A 108 5.02 -17.98 5.07
C MET A 108 6.52 -18.31 5.04
N VAL A 109 7.35 -17.49 5.69
CA VAL A 109 8.69 -17.92 6.08
C VAL A 109 8.48 -19.06 7.08
N ILE A 110 8.40 -20.29 6.58
CA ILE A 110 8.63 -21.46 7.42
C ILE A 110 10.15 -21.50 7.61
N ALA A 111 10.61 -20.94 8.73
CA ALA A 111 11.93 -21.23 9.29
C ALA A 111 11.84 -22.50 10.14
#